data_AF-A0A8I0AFT9-F1
#
_entry.id   AF-A0A8I0AFT9-F1
#
_cell.length_a   1.000
_cell.length_b   1.000
_cell.length_c   1.000
_cell.angle_alpha   90.00
_cell.angle_beta   90.00
_cell.angle_gamma   90.00
#
_symmetry.space_group_name_H-M   'P 1'
#
loop_
_entity.id
_entity.type
_entity.pdbx_description
1 polymer ?
#
loop_
_entity_poly.entity_id
_entity_poly.type
_entity_poly.pdbx_seq_one_letter_code
_entity_poly.pdbx_strand_id
1 'polypeptide(L)'
;MKKKFLSLMMAAAVVATTSVSAFAAESNSNVTMPKEANIKETDDQTPTQDVYITGHVQDEQGEMPTASFKVTVPTAANFTVTNAGVVVGPELEVKNEGTQGIEVYATEFTKTTGGDLKVVKSTGLANAPRTSVALKLVVNGNDVAHLGAGGDENGVFKSGELTEKTPGGEKLLTLGAGANEAKTRKIKLEGTAGKGTTHVDKAVSDTFKLVLKIKKAPANSQ
;
A
#
# COMPACT_ATOMS: atom_id res chain seq x y z
N MET A 1 73.58 23.40 32.13
CA MET A 1 72.91 23.26 30.82
C MET A 1 71.58 22.56 31.03
N LYS A 2 70.49 23.12 30.47
CA LYS A 2 69.13 22.56 30.49
C LYS A 2 69.03 21.38 29.51
N LYS A 3 68.45 20.25 29.90
CA LYS A 3 67.87 19.28 28.95
C LYS A 3 66.55 18.74 29.53
N LYS A 4 65.45 19.18 28.91
CA LYS A 4 64.08 18.72 29.13
C LYS A 4 63.93 17.35 28.45
N PHE A 5 63.40 16.35 29.15
CA PHE A 5 62.97 15.11 28.53
C PHE A 5 61.45 15.08 28.38
N LEU A 6 61.05 14.56 27.23
CA LEU A 6 59.77 14.67 26.55
C LEU A 6 58.73 13.70 27.13
N SER A 7 57.47 14.11 27.09
CA SER A 7 56.27 13.31 27.35
C SER A 7 56.28 11.97 26.61
N LEU A 8 55.95 10.88 27.31
CA LEU A 8 55.71 9.55 26.75
C LEU A 8 54.19 9.30 26.69
N MET A 9 53.58 9.54 25.53
CA MET A 9 52.28 8.93 25.18
C MET A 9 52.52 7.43 24.98
N MET A 10 51.84 6.58 25.76
CA MET A 10 51.60 5.19 25.34
C MET A 10 50.16 5.06 24.89
N ALA A 11 50.02 4.66 23.63
CA ALA A 11 48.77 4.30 22.97
C ALA A 11 48.11 3.12 23.70
N ALA A 12 46.84 3.27 24.07
CA ALA A 12 46.02 2.15 24.50
C ALA A 12 45.53 1.37 23.28
N ALA A 13 45.64 0.06 23.40
CA ALA A 13 45.44 -0.93 22.35
C ALA A 13 44.01 -0.96 21.78
N VAL A 14 43.94 -1.21 20.48
CA VAL A 14 42.71 -1.58 19.76
C VAL A 14 42.23 -2.93 20.29
N VAL A 15 41.06 -2.96 20.93
CA VAL A 15 40.33 -4.20 21.21
C VAL A 15 39.53 -4.54 19.96
N ALA A 16 39.97 -5.58 19.24
CA ALA A 16 39.18 -6.21 18.21
C ALA A 16 38.05 -7.00 18.88
N THR A 17 36.82 -6.47 18.85
CA THR A 17 35.64 -7.25 19.17
C THR A 17 35.37 -8.18 18.00
N THR A 18 35.68 -9.46 18.17
CA THR A 18 35.16 -10.51 17.31
C THR A 18 33.69 -10.72 17.70
N SER A 19 32.78 -10.04 17.04
CA SER A 19 31.36 -10.31 17.14
C SER A 19 31.05 -11.64 16.46
N VAL A 20 30.73 -12.64 17.27
CA VAL A 20 30.22 -13.93 16.80
C VAL A 20 28.73 -13.75 16.51
N SER A 21 28.39 -13.23 15.33
CA SER A 21 27.01 -13.23 14.83
C SER A 21 26.72 -14.57 14.17
N ALA A 22 26.46 -15.58 14.99
CA ALA A 22 25.96 -16.87 14.54
C ALA A 22 24.68 -17.18 15.31
N PHE A 23 23.52 -16.88 14.72
CA PHE A 23 22.36 -17.78 14.65
C PHE A 23 21.35 -17.18 13.66
N ALA A 24 21.25 -17.86 12.51
CA ALA A 24 20.12 -17.95 11.60
C ALA A 24 19.32 -16.66 11.32
N ALA A 25 19.73 -15.96 10.26
CA ALA A 25 18.82 -15.18 9.44
C ALA A 25 17.90 -16.13 8.65
N GLU A 26 16.96 -16.78 9.32
CA GLU A 26 15.76 -17.27 8.65
C GLU A 26 14.69 -16.17 8.75
N SER A 27 14.28 -15.68 7.59
CA SER A 27 13.37 -14.55 7.43
C SER A 27 11.94 -14.96 7.82
N ASN A 28 11.70 -15.23 9.09
CA ASN A 28 10.35 -15.26 9.63
C ASN A 28 9.89 -13.82 9.84
N SER A 29 9.09 -13.36 8.88
CA SER A 29 8.53 -12.01 8.70
C SER A 29 7.78 -11.40 9.89
N ASN A 30 7.64 -12.15 10.99
CA ASN A 30 6.94 -11.79 12.23
C ASN A 30 7.90 -11.44 13.39
N VAL A 31 9.21 -11.59 13.22
CA VAL A 31 10.19 -11.16 14.22
C VAL A 31 10.63 -9.74 13.89
N THR A 32 10.19 -8.78 14.70
CA THR A 32 10.69 -7.40 14.63
C THR A 32 11.80 -7.25 15.66
N MET A 33 12.98 -6.80 15.26
CA MET A 33 14.06 -6.48 16.21
C MET A 33 13.71 -5.20 16.99
N PRO A 34 14.05 -5.09 18.30
CA PRO A 34 13.75 -3.89 19.08
C PRO A 34 14.55 -2.66 18.61
N LYS A 35 14.05 -1.49 19.02
CA LYS A 35 14.73 -0.19 18.93
C LYS A 35 15.99 -0.21 19.81
N GLU A 36 17.12 0.25 19.29
CA GLU A 36 18.40 0.26 20.02
C GLU A 36 18.34 1.11 21.30
N ALA A 37 18.94 0.63 22.39
CA ALA A 37 19.14 1.39 23.63
C ALA A 37 20.62 1.78 23.76
N ASN A 38 20.89 3.05 24.04
CA ASN A 38 22.24 3.57 24.26
C ASN A 38 22.45 3.79 25.77
N ILE A 39 23.15 2.87 26.43
CA ILE A 39 23.42 2.92 27.87
C ILE A 39 24.58 3.90 28.11
N LYS A 40 24.30 4.98 28.84
CA LYS A 40 25.27 6.04 29.18
C LYS A 40 25.42 6.16 30.70
N GLU A 41 25.96 5.12 31.33
CA GLU A 41 26.32 5.13 32.75
C GLU A 41 27.84 5.02 32.93
N THR A 42 28.32 5.35 34.13
CA THR A 42 29.73 5.31 34.48
C THR A 42 30.22 3.87 34.69
N ASP A 43 31.52 3.65 34.44
CA ASP A 43 32.21 2.34 34.51
C ASP A 43 32.07 1.62 35.87
N ASP A 44 31.83 2.38 36.94
CA ASP A 44 31.67 1.90 38.30
C ASP A 44 30.22 1.48 38.64
N GLN A 45 29.28 1.62 37.70
CA GLN A 45 27.88 1.20 37.85
C GLN A 45 27.61 -0.12 37.11
N THR A 46 26.56 -0.83 37.54
CA THR A 46 26.05 -2.03 36.86
C THR A 46 24.70 -1.71 36.22
N PRO A 47 24.69 -1.00 35.07
CA PRO A 47 23.45 -0.61 34.42
C PRO A 47 22.63 -1.84 34.05
N THR A 48 21.35 -1.80 34.36
CA THR A 48 20.38 -2.81 33.96
C THR A 48 19.51 -2.24 32.85
N GLN A 49 19.18 -3.06 31.86
CA GLN A 49 18.28 -2.68 30.77
C GLN A 49 17.24 -3.75 30.59
N ASP A 50 15.98 -3.36 30.76
CA ASP A 50 14.85 -4.24 30.47
C ASP A 50 14.75 -4.46 28.97
N VAL A 51 14.70 -5.74 28.57
CA VAL A 51 14.43 -6.17 27.20
C VAL A 51 13.05 -6.81 27.18
N TYR A 52 12.11 -6.12 26.56
CA TYR A 52 10.75 -6.63 26.43
C TYR A 52 10.65 -7.58 25.24
N ILE A 53 10.26 -8.83 25.50
CA ILE A 53 10.02 -9.87 24.49
C ILE A 53 8.53 -10.14 24.45
N THR A 54 7.90 -9.98 23.28
CA THR A 54 6.48 -10.28 23.09
C THR A 54 6.31 -11.64 22.42
N GLY A 55 5.61 -12.55 23.11
CA GLY A 55 5.19 -13.84 22.55
C GLY A 55 3.72 -13.80 22.11
N HIS A 56 3.40 -14.53 21.05
CA HIS A 56 2.03 -14.69 20.57
C HIS A 56 1.72 -16.19 20.41
N VAL A 57 0.54 -16.60 20.85
CA VAL A 57 0.02 -17.96 20.68
C VAL A 57 -1.31 -17.85 19.95
N GLN A 58 -1.52 -18.71 18.95
CA GLN A 58 -2.78 -18.78 18.21
C GLN A 58 -3.88 -19.42 19.06
N ASP A 59 -5.14 -19.05 18.84
CA ASP A 59 -6.28 -19.76 19.40
C ASP A 59 -6.53 -21.10 18.70
N GLU A 60 -7.55 -21.84 19.14
CA GLU A 60 -7.93 -23.16 18.58
C GLU A 60 -8.36 -23.07 17.11
N GLN A 61 -8.71 -21.88 16.62
CA GLN A 61 -9.09 -21.59 15.24
C GLN A 61 -7.89 -21.11 14.40
N GLY A 62 -6.70 -20.98 15.00
CA GLY A 62 -5.49 -20.50 14.35
C GLY A 62 -5.38 -18.97 14.27
N GLU A 63 -6.25 -18.22 14.95
CA GLU A 63 -6.17 -16.76 14.96
C GLU A 63 -5.10 -16.24 15.91
N MET A 64 -4.38 -15.22 15.48
CA MET A 64 -3.40 -14.52 16.31
C MET A 64 -4.09 -13.42 17.15
N PRO A 65 -3.58 -13.10 18.36
CA PRO A 65 -4.01 -11.92 19.10
C PRO A 65 -3.88 -10.67 18.23
N THR A 66 -4.70 -9.65 18.51
CA THR A 66 -4.73 -8.39 17.73
C THR A 66 -3.33 -7.82 17.57
N ALA A 67 -2.85 -7.78 16.33
CA ALA A 67 -1.52 -7.30 15.95
C ALA A 67 -1.64 -6.27 14.82
N SER A 68 -0.55 -5.53 14.57
CA SER A 68 -0.49 -4.55 13.48
C SER A 68 -0.66 -5.21 12.11
N PHE A 69 -1.36 -4.54 11.18
CA PHE A 69 -1.40 -4.97 9.80
C PHE A 69 -0.02 -4.93 9.15
N LYS A 70 0.34 -5.98 8.41
CA LYS A 70 1.50 -5.99 7.51
C LYS A 70 1.01 -6.15 6.07
N VAL A 71 0.62 -5.02 5.48
CA VAL A 71 0.00 -4.96 4.14
C VAL A 71 0.73 -3.95 3.26
N THR A 72 1.08 -4.35 2.05
CA THR A 72 1.66 -3.47 1.03
C THR A 72 0.61 -3.14 -0.02
N VAL A 73 0.46 -1.85 -0.33
CA VAL A 73 -0.39 -1.32 -1.41
C VAL A 73 0.38 -0.28 -2.23
N PRO A 74 0.15 -0.18 -3.55
CA PRO A 74 0.79 0.85 -4.36
C PRO A 74 0.25 2.24 -3.97
N THR A 75 1.14 3.22 -3.87
CA THR A 75 0.81 4.60 -3.50
C THR A 75 0.70 5.54 -4.71
N ALA A 76 1.14 5.10 -5.89
CA ALA A 76 1.07 5.85 -7.13
C ALA A 76 0.84 4.90 -8.31
N ALA A 77 0.02 5.34 -9.25
CA ALA A 77 -0.24 4.64 -10.50
C ALA A 77 -0.75 5.62 -11.57
N ASN A 78 -0.51 5.29 -12.85
CA ASN A 78 -0.92 6.12 -13.97
C ASN A 78 -1.71 5.26 -14.97
N PHE A 79 -2.75 5.83 -15.57
CA PHE A 79 -3.39 5.27 -16.75
C PHE A 79 -3.17 6.20 -17.94
N THR A 80 -3.27 5.66 -19.14
CA THR A 80 -3.10 6.41 -20.40
C THR A 80 -4.27 6.15 -21.32
N VAL A 81 -4.79 7.20 -21.93
CA VAL A 81 -5.72 7.09 -23.07
C VAL A 81 -4.90 7.26 -24.33
N THR A 82 -4.81 6.20 -25.14
CA THR A 82 -4.01 6.24 -26.37
C THR A 82 -4.70 7.08 -27.45
N ASN A 83 -3.96 7.41 -28.51
CA ASN A 83 -4.55 8.09 -29.66
C ASN A 83 -5.68 7.29 -30.34
N ALA A 84 -5.68 5.95 -30.19
CA ALA A 84 -6.73 5.06 -30.66
C ALA A 84 -7.96 5.00 -29.72
N GLY A 85 -7.97 5.75 -28.63
CA GLY A 85 -9.07 5.74 -27.65
C GLY A 85 -9.11 4.48 -26.79
N VAL A 86 -7.96 3.81 -26.63
CA VAL A 86 -7.81 2.66 -25.72
C VAL A 86 -7.32 3.17 -24.38
N VAL A 87 -7.97 2.76 -23.29
CA VAL A 87 -7.51 3.03 -21.93
C VAL A 87 -6.54 1.91 -21.53
N VAL A 88 -5.31 2.28 -21.21
CA VAL A 88 -4.29 1.38 -20.66
C VAL A 88 -4.10 1.76 -19.21
N GLY A 89 -4.56 0.92 -18.29
CA GLY A 89 -4.50 1.18 -16.86
C GLY A 89 -3.52 0.27 -16.11
N PRO A 90 -3.19 0.64 -14.86
CA PRO A 90 -2.26 -0.08 -14.00
C PRO A 90 -2.88 -1.35 -13.40
N GLU A 91 -2.01 -2.26 -12.97
CA GLU A 91 -2.35 -3.34 -12.03
C GLU A 91 -1.83 -2.96 -10.64
N LEU A 92 -2.74 -2.79 -9.67
CA LEU A 92 -2.41 -2.49 -8.29
C LEU A 92 -2.29 -3.80 -7.50
N GLU A 93 -1.08 -4.18 -7.11
CA GLU A 93 -0.86 -5.38 -6.31
C GLU A 93 -1.02 -5.10 -4.81
N VAL A 94 -1.98 -5.77 -4.18
CA VAL A 94 -2.11 -5.82 -2.72
C VAL A 94 -1.42 -7.08 -2.22
N LYS A 95 -0.55 -6.93 -1.24
CA LYS A 95 0.15 -8.04 -0.58
C LYS A 95 -0.15 -8.03 0.92
N ASN A 96 -0.69 -9.13 1.44
CA ASN A 96 -0.86 -9.36 2.88
C ASN A 96 0.22 -10.33 3.37
N GLU A 97 1.03 -9.88 4.32
CA GLU A 97 2.02 -10.68 5.05
C GLU A 97 1.67 -10.76 6.54
N GLY A 98 0.52 -10.19 6.92
CA GLY A 98 0.05 -10.14 8.30
C GLY A 98 -0.49 -11.49 8.77
N THR A 99 -0.60 -11.62 10.09
CA THR A 99 -1.14 -12.80 10.77
C THR A 99 -2.66 -12.94 10.66
N GLN A 100 -3.34 -11.95 10.10
CA GLN A 100 -4.80 -11.90 10.01
C GLN A 100 -5.23 -11.70 8.56
N GLY A 101 -6.39 -12.24 8.19
CA GLY A 101 -7.03 -11.95 6.92
C GLY A 101 -7.46 -10.48 6.85
N ILE A 102 -7.52 -9.95 5.63
CA ILE A 102 -7.95 -8.57 5.36
C ILE A 102 -9.03 -8.51 4.28
N GLU A 103 -9.84 -7.46 4.36
CA GLU A 103 -10.71 -7.01 3.30
C GLU A 103 -10.24 -5.63 2.81
N VAL A 104 -10.26 -5.42 1.49
CA VAL A 104 -9.89 -4.16 0.85
C VAL A 104 -11.11 -3.56 0.17
N TYR A 105 -11.36 -2.27 0.44
CA TYR A 105 -12.49 -1.52 -0.08
C TYR A 105 -12.00 -0.31 -0.88
N ALA A 106 -12.65 0.02 -1.99
CA ALA A 106 -12.52 1.33 -2.63
C ALA A 106 -13.59 2.27 -2.04
N THR A 107 -13.18 3.34 -1.36
CA THR A 107 -14.11 4.19 -0.60
C THR A 107 -14.36 5.56 -1.20
N GLU A 108 -13.37 6.12 -1.88
CA GLU A 108 -13.46 7.45 -2.47
C GLU A 108 -12.65 7.47 -3.77
N PHE A 109 -13.19 8.13 -4.79
CA PHE A 109 -12.45 8.49 -5.99
C PHE A 109 -12.76 9.93 -6.35
N THR A 110 -11.73 10.75 -6.44
CA THR A 110 -11.88 12.19 -6.69
C THR A 110 -10.81 12.68 -7.66
N LYS A 111 -11.17 13.65 -8.49
CA LYS A 111 -10.21 14.42 -9.28
C LYS A 111 -9.57 15.48 -8.40
N THR A 112 -8.24 15.62 -8.46
CA THR A 112 -7.49 16.58 -7.63
C THR A 112 -6.96 17.77 -8.43
N THR A 113 -7.04 17.72 -9.76
CA THR A 113 -6.62 18.79 -10.68
C THR A 113 -7.78 19.32 -11.51
N GLY A 114 -7.63 20.50 -12.12
CA GLY A 114 -8.68 21.18 -12.90
C GLY A 114 -8.61 21.00 -14.42
N GLY A 115 -7.90 20.00 -14.95
CA GLY A 115 -7.75 19.80 -16.39
C GLY A 115 -8.99 19.23 -17.09
N ASP A 116 -8.84 18.81 -18.34
CA ASP A 116 -9.96 18.45 -19.22
C ASP A 116 -10.34 16.96 -19.21
N LEU A 117 -9.58 16.10 -18.53
CA LEU A 117 -9.89 14.68 -18.46
C LEU A 117 -11.07 14.44 -17.50
N LYS A 118 -12.15 13.84 -18.00
CA LYS A 118 -13.38 13.60 -17.22
C LYS A 118 -13.60 12.11 -17.02
N VAL A 119 -13.92 11.72 -15.80
CA VAL A 119 -14.35 10.35 -15.51
C VAL A 119 -15.86 10.35 -15.32
N VAL A 120 -16.56 9.75 -16.27
CA VAL A 120 -18.02 9.84 -16.44
C VAL A 120 -18.63 8.46 -16.58
N LYS A 121 -19.96 8.39 -16.58
CA LYS A 121 -20.69 7.14 -16.84
C LYS A 121 -20.42 6.55 -18.22
N SER A 122 -20.66 5.25 -18.34
CA SER A 122 -20.38 4.46 -19.55
C SER A 122 -21.34 4.79 -20.69
N THR A 123 -22.61 5.06 -20.38
CA THR A 123 -23.61 5.44 -21.37
C THR A 123 -23.33 6.84 -21.93
N GLY A 124 -23.39 6.95 -23.27
CA GLY A 124 -23.13 8.20 -23.99
C GLY A 124 -21.66 8.44 -24.35
N LEU A 125 -20.75 7.58 -23.88
CA LEU A 125 -19.32 7.72 -24.12
C LEU A 125 -18.95 7.66 -25.61
N ALA A 126 -19.70 6.91 -26.43
CA ALA A 126 -19.46 6.79 -27.86
C ALA A 126 -19.45 8.16 -28.60
N ASN A 127 -20.25 9.12 -28.12
CA ASN A 127 -20.34 10.47 -28.70
C ASN A 127 -19.48 11.50 -27.94
N ALA A 128 -18.89 11.12 -26.81
CA ALA A 128 -18.07 11.99 -25.98
C ALA A 128 -16.65 12.13 -26.55
N PRO A 129 -15.95 13.26 -26.28
CA PRO A 129 -14.54 13.40 -26.67
C PRO A 129 -13.67 12.32 -26.02
N ARG A 130 -12.52 12.02 -26.62
CA ARG A 130 -11.54 11.05 -26.09
C ARG A 130 -11.01 11.40 -24.69
N THR A 131 -11.17 12.66 -24.26
CA THR A 131 -10.86 13.11 -22.89
C THR A 131 -11.92 12.70 -21.85
N SER A 132 -13.04 12.13 -22.26
CA SER A 132 -14.02 11.51 -21.36
C SER A 132 -13.76 10.01 -21.29
N VAL A 133 -13.66 9.47 -20.09
CA VAL A 133 -13.42 8.05 -19.83
C VAL A 133 -14.43 7.50 -18.84
N ALA A 134 -14.79 6.24 -19.00
CA ALA A 134 -15.45 5.46 -17.96
C ALA A 134 -14.42 4.50 -17.36
N LEU A 135 -14.27 4.49 -16.04
CA LEU A 135 -13.25 3.72 -15.33
C LEU A 135 -13.90 2.71 -14.38
N LYS A 136 -13.25 1.57 -14.22
CA LYS A 136 -13.67 0.48 -13.34
C LYS A 136 -12.49 -0.23 -12.69
N LEU A 137 -12.73 -0.82 -11.54
CA LEU A 137 -11.81 -1.69 -10.82
C LEU A 137 -12.22 -3.14 -11.04
N VAL A 138 -11.28 -3.92 -11.58
CA VAL A 138 -11.47 -5.32 -11.94
C VAL A 138 -10.61 -6.19 -11.05
N VAL A 139 -11.20 -7.23 -10.46
CA VAL A 139 -10.51 -8.23 -9.65
C VAL A 139 -10.90 -9.61 -10.15
N ASN A 140 -9.93 -10.46 -10.45
CA ASN A 140 -10.14 -11.80 -11.03
C ASN A 140 -11.00 -11.81 -12.31
N GLY A 141 -10.91 -10.75 -13.12
CA GLY A 141 -11.69 -10.61 -14.34
C GLY A 141 -13.15 -10.17 -14.13
N ASN A 142 -13.57 -9.92 -12.88
CA ASN A 142 -14.90 -9.40 -12.58
C ASN A 142 -14.84 -7.89 -12.35
N ASP A 143 -15.81 -7.18 -12.91
CA ASP A 143 -16.05 -5.77 -12.62
C ASP A 143 -16.61 -5.65 -11.20
N VAL A 144 -15.83 -5.07 -10.29
CA VAL A 144 -16.22 -5.00 -8.86
C VAL A 144 -16.70 -3.60 -8.48
N ALA A 145 -16.11 -2.56 -9.06
CA ALA A 145 -16.50 -1.18 -8.76
C ALA A 145 -16.28 -0.26 -9.97
N HIS A 146 -17.08 0.79 -10.06
CA HIS A 146 -16.96 1.85 -11.07
C HIS A 146 -16.59 3.16 -10.41
N LEU A 147 -15.82 3.98 -11.14
CA LEU A 147 -15.26 5.23 -10.62
C LEU A 147 -15.87 6.41 -11.36
N GLY A 148 -16.25 7.44 -10.61
CA GLY A 148 -16.77 8.70 -11.15
C GLY A 148 -16.02 9.90 -10.57
N ALA A 149 -15.72 10.89 -11.41
CA ALA A 149 -15.05 12.11 -11.00
C ALA A 149 -15.53 13.31 -11.83
N GLY A 150 -16.77 13.73 -11.59
CA GLY A 150 -17.43 14.87 -12.22
C GLY A 150 -18.58 15.42 -11.39
N GLY A 151 -18.29 16.37 -10.48
CA GLY A 151 -19.32 17.02 -9.65
C GLY A 151 -20.02 16.03 -8.69
N ASP A 152 -21.35 15.91 -8.81
CA ASP A 152 -22.17 15.01 -7.98
C ASP A 152 -21.81 13.52 -8.19
N GLU A 153 -21.18 13.19 -9.32
CA GLU A 153 -20.73 11.84 -9.68
C GLU A 153 -19.36 11.49 -9.08
N ASN A 154 -18.82 12.28 -8.14
CA ASN A 154 -17.58 11.95 -7.45
C ASN A 154 -17.76 10.73 -6.54
N GLY A 155 -17.00 9.65 -6.75
CA GLY A 155 -16.94 8.52 -5.84
C GLY A 155 -16.81 7.15 -6.49
N VAL A 156 -17.22 6.14 -5.72
CA VAL A 156 -17.20 4.73 -6.08
C VAL A 156 -18.64 4.22 -6.17
N PHE A 157 -18.93 3.49 -7.24
CA PHE A 157 -20.27 3.06 -7.64
C PHE A 157 -20.31 1.58 -7.97
N LYS A 158 -21.48 0.96 -7.82
CA LYS A 158 -21.70 -0.46 -8.17
C LYS A 158 -21.81 -0.70 -9.67
N SER A 159 -22.19 0.31 -10.43
CA SER A 159 -22.45 0.21 -11.86
C SER A 159 -21.82 1.35 -12.65
N GLY A 160 -21.55 1.07 -13.93
CA GLY A 160 -21.00 2.05 -14.87
C GLY A 160 -21.92 3.22 -15.20
N GLU A 161 -23.17 3.21 -14.72
CA GLU A 161 -24.13 4.32 -14.87
C GLU A 161 -23.97 5.40 -13.81
N LEU A 162 -23.16 5.16 -12.78
CA LEU A 162 -22.86 6.09 -11.68
C LEU A 162 -24.12 6.56 -10.91
N THR A 163 -25.14 5.71 -10.85
CA THR A 163 -26.40 5.97 -10.11
C THR A 163 -26.38 5.41 -8.69
N GLU A 164 -25.67 4.30 -8.49
CA GLU A 164 -25.60 3.56 -7.22
C GLU A 164 -24.26 3.81 -6.52
N LYS A 165 -24.13 4.99 -5.90
CA LYS A 165 -22.95 5.33 -5.10
C LYS A 165 -22.94 4.45 -3.84
N THR A 166 -21.78 3.87 -3.50
CA THR A 166 -21.66 2.97 -2.33
C THR A 166 -21.21 3.75 -1.09
N PRO A 167 -22.10 4.06 -0.11
CA PRO A 167 -21.71 4.77 1.10
C PRO A 167 -20.82 3.85 1.96
N GLY A 168 -19.58 4.27 2.22
CA GLY A 168 -18.60 3.46 2.94
C GLY A 168 -17.70 2.58 2.05
N GLY A 169 -17.91 2.63 0.73
CA GLY A 169 -17.07 1.99 -0.28
C GLY A 169 -17.48 0.58 -0.69
N GLU A 170 -16.99 0.16 -1.85
CA GLU A 170 -17.24 -1.15 -2.43
C GLU A 170 -16.14 -2.14 -2.05
N LYS A 171 -16.50 -3.37 -1.65
CA LYS A 171 -15.51 -4.38 -1.29
C LYS A 171 -14.86 -4.92 -2.55
N LEU A 172 -13.55 -4.73 -2.70
CA LEU A 172 -12.81 -5.19 -3.88
C LEU A 172 -12.39 -6.65 -3.77
N LEU A 173 -11.84 -7.02 -2.62
CA LEU A 173 -11.24 -8.34 -2.41
C LEU A 173 -11.08 -8.67 -0.94
N THR A 174 -10.91 -9.96 -0.67
CA THR A 174 -10.49 -10.52 0.61
C THR A 174 -9.18 -11.28 0.40
N LEU A 175 -8.23 -11.11 1.32
CA LEU A 175 -7.00 -11.89 1.39
C LEU A 175 -6.94 -12.61 2.73
N GLY A 176 -6.60 -13.90 2.72
CA GLY A 176 -6.34 -14.65 3.95
C GLY A 176 -5.09 -14.14 4.67
N ALA A 177 -4.83 -14.68 5.87
CA ALA A 177 -3.60 -14.42 6.61
C ALA A 177 -2.37 -14.84 5.77
N GLY A 178 -1.33 -14.01 5.81
CA GLY A 178 -0.10 -14.16 5.03
C GLY A 178 1.16 -14.42 5.84
N ALA A 179 1.03 -14.65 7.15
CA ALA A 179 2.17 -14.85 8.05
C ALA A 179 3.07 -16.03 7.67
N ASN A 180 2.49 -17.13 7.17
CA ASN A 180 3.24 -18.31 6.73
C ASN A 180 3.65 -18.20 5.26
N GLU A 181 2.79 -17.61 4.44
CA GLU A 181 3.01 -17.41 3.00
C GLU A 181 2.25 -16.16 2.56
N ALA A 182 2.98 -15.17 2.03
CA ALA A 182 2.39 -13.91 1.60
C ALA A 182 1.26 -14.12 0.59
N LYS A 183 0.10 -13.52 0.85
CA LYS A 183 -1.06 -13.60 -0.06
C LYS A 183 -1.13 -12.33 -0.89
N THR A 184 -1.16 -12.48 -2.21
CA THR A 184 -1.22 -11.36 -3.16
C THR A 184 -2.50 -11.39 -3.99
N ARG A 185 -2.99 -10.20 -4.35
CA ARG A 185 -4.06 -10.04 -5.34
C ARG A 185 -3.87 -8.73 -6.09
N LYS A 186 -4.17 -8.76 -7.39
CA LYS A 186 -4.14 -7.58 -8.25
C LYS A 186 -5.53 -6.99 -8.44
N ILE A 187 -5.61 -5.67 -8.34
CA ILE A 187 -6.76 -4.86 -8.74
C ILE A 187 -6.36 -4.15 -10.03
N LYS A 188 -7.02 -4.44 -11.14
CA LYS A 188 -6.76 -3.74 -12.40
C LYS A 188 -7.65 -2.51 -12.49
N LEU A 189 -7.08 -1.37 -12.87
CA LEU A 189 -7.86 -0.23 -13.32
C LEU A 189 -8.06 -0.37 -14.82
N GLU A 190 -9.30 -0.60 -15.23
CA GLU A 190 -9.68 -0.69 -16.63
C GLU A 190 -10.64 0.43 -17.00
N GLY A 191 -10.83 0.64 -18.29
CA GLY A 191 -11.79 1.64 -18.74
C GLY A 191 -11.99 1.67 -20.24
N THR A 192 -12.89 2.56 -20.63
CA THR A 192 -13.17 2.89 -22.02
C THR A 192 -13.07 4.39 -22.18
N ALA A 193 -12.58 4.86 -23.32
CA ALA A 193 -12.55 6.28 -23.64
C ALA A 193 -13.62 6.63 -24.68
N GLY A 194 -13.97 7.92 -24.73
CA GLY A 194 -14.86 8.46 -25.74
C GLY A 194 -14.32 8.31 -27.15
N LYS A 195 -15.24 8.11 -28.11
CA LYS A 195 -14.95 7.91 -29.53
C LYS A 195 -15.60 8.99 -30.42
N GLY A 196 -16.06 10.08 -29.81
CA GLY A 196 -16.64 11.20 -30.53
C GLY A 196 -15.63 11.86 -31.47
N THR A 197 -16.15 12.65 -32.41
CA THR A 197 -15.36 13.30 -33.47
C THR A 197 -14.63 14.56 -33.01
N THR A 198 -14.85 15.02 -31.78
CA THR A 198 -14.17 16.18 -31.20
C THR A 198 -12.66 15.93 -31.16
N HIS A 199 -11.91 16.81 -31.82
CA HIS A 199 -10.47 16.71 -31.88
C HIS A 199 -9.84 17.03 -30.51
N VAL A 200 -8.73 16.35 -30.21
CA VAL A 200 -7.92 16.60 -29.00
C VAL A 200 -6.59 17.19 -29.46
N ASP A 201 -6.54 18.51 -29.60
CA ASP A 201 -5.39 19.24 -30.17
C ASP A 201 -4.15 19.21 -29.28
N LYS A 202 -4.34 19.08 -27.96
CA LYS A 202 -3.28 19.08 -26.94
C LYS A 202 -3.41 17.86 -26.05
N ALA A 203 -2.27 17.25 -25.71
CA ALA A 203 -2.23 16.23 -24.68
C ALA A 203 -2.68 16.82 -23.34
N VAL A 204 -3.53 16.09 -22.63
CA VAL A 204 -4.07 16.49 -21.32
C VAL A 204 -3.55 15.55 -20.25
N SER A 205 -3.36 16.06 -19.05
CA SER A 205 -2.96 15.29 -17.88
C SER A 205 -3.73 15.78 -16.67
N ASP A 206 -4.25 14.83 -15.88
CA ASP A 206 -4.97 15.10 -14.66
C ASP A 206 -4.63 14.06 -13.59
N THR A 207 -4.70 14.48 -12.34
CA THR A 207 -4.44 13.63 -11.18
C THR A 207 -5.76 13.27 -10.50
N PHE A 208 -5.87 12.01 -10.10
CA PHE A 208 -7.00 11.46 -9.39
C PHE A 208 -6.51 10.78 -8.10
N LYS A 209 -7.34 10.79 -7.07
CA LYS A 209 -7.08 10.14 -5.79
C LYS A 209 -8.10 9.02 -5.60
N LEU A 210 -7.60 7.78 -5.55
CA LEU A 210 -8.35 6.61 -5.12
C LEU A 210 -8.00 6.30 -3.65
N VAL A 211 -9.00 6.23 -2.78
CA VAL A 211 -8.82 5.85 -1.38
C VAL A 211 -9.18 4.38 -1.21
N LEU A 212 -8.19 3.57 -0.84
CA LEU A 212 -8.36 2.18 -0.45
C LEU A 212 -8.40 2.07 1.08
N LYS A 213 -9.45 1.43 1.61
CA LYS A 213 -9.58 1.12 3.04
C LYS A 213 -9.34 -0.36 3.28
N ILE A 214 -8.43 -0.65 4.20
CA ILE A 214 -8.08 -2.02 4.61
C ILE A 214 -8.71 -2.28 5.98
N LYS A 215 -9.36 -3.44 6.14
CA LYS A 215 -9.98 -3.89 7.40
C LYS A 215 -9.58 -5.32 7.71
N LYS A 216 -9.64 -5.74 8.99
CA LYS A 216 -9.55 -7.15 9.36
C LYS A 216 -10.73 -7.89 8.72
N ALA A 217 -10.47 -9.04 8.10
CA ALA A 217 -11.52 -9.93 7.65
C ALA A 217 -12.19 -10.61 8.86
N PRO A 218 -13.51 -10.85 8.83
CA PRO A 218 -14.17 -11.64 9.87
C PRO A 218 -13.64 -13.08 9.84
N ALA A 219 -13.63 -13.74 11.01
CA ALA A 219 -13.07 -15.07 11.28
C ALA A 219 -13.50 -16.18 10.31
N ASN A 220 -14.61 -15.99 9.56
CA ASN A 220 -15.28 -17.05 8.78
C ASN A 220 -15.31 -16.81 7.26
N SER A 221 -14.46 -15.93 6.73
CA SER A 221 -14.39 -15.70 5.27
C SER A 221 -13.29 -16.58 4.63
N GLN A 222 -13.55 -17.87 4.49
CA GLN A 222 -12.83 -18.75 3.56
C GLN A 222 -13.77 -19.25 2.46
#